data_AF-A0A6I7N584-F1
#
_entry.id   AF-A0A6I7N584-F1
#
_cell.length_a   1.000
_cell.length_b   1.000
_cell.length_c   1.000
_cell.angle_alpha   90.00
_cell.angle_beta   90.00
_cell.angle_gamma   90.00
#
_symmetry.space_group_name_H-M   'P 1'
#
loop_
_entity.id
_entity.type
_entity.pdbx_description
1 polymer ?
#
loop_
_entity_poly.entity_id
_entity_poly.type
_entity_poly.pdbx_seq_one_letter_code
_entity_poly.pdbx_strand_id
1 'polypeptide(L)'
;MHRAPLATLVRSDALVGFSTAQPEGFRLMRAEPGSSGGHRRGSMGGRVWLTAAIAAALLAATGCTVTPSRDSSWADAADPSCVSFTQDLDRAIGRETHFDPTLGRIDGLPWLRTNRFLAGFDYVQLDDAERQAWSGLGFALARDAYLLEFDRLSAQSRDALRARHGFETLGNRFDDCFAALPAPPTLGREAYAVPDGYRMSQRLLGLYPVTSLVARPFIAGYRRNMTDLYESGASATFAREARYRGQVGGARQHDAEIRVDALGVPRLSPEQWRALFLRHQPELVSEIASAADRIGSPFFDSDGRIGIDTERPTVWIYATFTRIDGRTLPQLNYAFWFPARPAESPLDIYAGELAGLLWRVTLDEAQRPVLYDSIHRCGCYHKLFLPKGTTIDVSRISGEKPLFFRLDETVDTRRGLRLRLAAGNHYIIDVDAPETGTGAIPYTLRPYAQQLALPTPDGAARSLYGADGIIRQSRRAERFLFWPLGIPSAGAMRQSGTHATAFIGRRHFDAPDLLDDLGITIPRQTGVGPTQPTDLQELESIFGANLSP
;
A
#
# COMPACT_ATOMS: atom_id res chain seq x y z
N MET A 1 -26.16 -44.87 57.45
CA MET A 1 -24.79 -45.04 57.99
C MET A 1 -23.90 -44.02 57.27
N HIS A 2 -23.62 -42.87 57.91
CA HIS A 2 -22.29 -42.40 58.35
C HIS A 2 -21.32 -42.08 57.19
N ARG A 3 -20.57 -40.97 57.13
CA ARG A 3 -20.37 -39.74 57.92
C ARG A 3 -19.41 -38.88 57.05
N ALA A 4 -19.49 -37.55 57.14
CA ALA A 4 -18.46 -36.62 56.62
C ALA A 4 -17.13 -36.74 57.41
N PRO A 5 -16.03 -36.07 56.96
CA PRO A 5 -15.72 -34.76 57.54
C PRO A 5 -15.11 -33.69 56.59
N LEU A 6 -14.91 -32.51 57.19
CA LEU A 6 -14.57 -31.15 56.73
C LEU A 6 -13.07 -30.85 56.48
N ALA A 7 -12.86 -29.70 55.79
CA ALA A 7 -11.74 -28.73 55.84
C ALA A 7 -10.44 -29.11 55.09
N THR A 8 -9.77 -28.22 54.34
CA THR A 8 -9.35 -26.85 54.70
C THR A 8 -9.07 -25.97 53.46
N LEU A 9 -9.54 -24.72 53.49
CA LEU A 9 -9.16 -23.62 52.59
C LEU A 9 -7.75 -23.09 52.94
N VAL A 10 -6.95 -22.73 51.94
CA VAL A 10 -5.90 -21.71 52.10
C VAL A 10 -6.06 -20.67 51.00
N ARG A 11 -6.47 -19.48 51.45
CA ARG A 11 -6.41 -18.18 50.78
C ARG A 11 -5.25 -17.43 51.43
N SER A 12 -4.44 -16.71 50.66
CA SER A 12 -3.57 -15.65 51.21
C SER A 12 -3.33 -14.56 50.17
N ASP A 13 -3.69 -13.35 50.57
CA ASP A 13 -3.69 -12.07 49.87
C ASP A 13 -2.32 -11.36 49.89
N ALA A 14 -2.14 -10.40 48.97
CA ALA A 14 -1.55 -9.06 49.17
C ALA A 14 -1.64 -8.29 47.81
N LEU A 15 -2.55 -7.36 47.51
CA LEU A 15 -2.86 -5.99 48.02
C LEU A 15 -1.71 -4.97 47.96
N VAL A 16 -1.82 -3.97 47.06
CA VAL A 16 -1.84 -2.49 47.24
C VAL A 16 -2.28 -1.89 45.87
N GLY A 17 -3.18 -0.93 45.64
CA GLY A 17 -4.00 -0.04 46.45
C GLY A 17 -4.37 1.17 45.55
N PHE A 18 -5.64 1.35 45.20
CA PHE A 18 -6.14 2.58 44.55
C PHE A 18 -7.14 3.26 45.49
N SER A 19 -6.77 4.45 45.94
CA SER A 19 -7.57 5.33 46.78
C SER A 19 -8.53 6.16 45.92
N THR A 20 -9.81 6.07 46.23
CA THR A 20 -10.90 6.89 45.71
C THR A 20 -11.06 8.14 46.58
N ALA A 21 -11.09 9.32 45.97
CA ALA A 21 -11.58 10.54 46.61
C ALA A 21 -12.67 11.16 45.73
N GLN A 22 -13.90 11.14 46.25
CA GLN A 22 -15.00 12.02 45.84
C GLN A 22 -14.75 13.45 46.36
N PRO A 23 -15.51 14.43 45.83
CA PRO A 23 -16.08 15.42 46.73
C PRO A 23 -17.59 15.61 46.50
N GLU A 24 -18.35 15.58 47.59
CA GLU A 24 -19.70 16.12 47.68
C GLU A 24 -19.69 17.58 48.14
N GLY A 25 -20.59 18.37 47.55
CA GLY A 25 -21.39 19.38 48.25
C GLY A 25 -20.84 20.80 48.32
N PHE A 26 -21.58 21.77 47.74
CA PHE A 26 -22.28 22.78 48.55
C PHE A 26 -23.25 23.68 47.74
N ARG A 27 -24.50 23.71 48.24
CA ARG A 27 -25.55 24.75 48.27
C ARG A 27 -25.82 25.68 47.07
N LEU A 28 -27.06 25.53 46.58
CA LEU A 28 -27.91 26.59 46.04
C LEU A 28 -28.40 27.55 47.14
N MET A 29 -28.29 28.87 46.91
CA MET A 29 -29.17 29.88 47.51
C MET A 29 -29.61 30.89 46.44
N ARG A 30 -30.92 31.16 46.41
CA ARG A 30 -31.57 32.30 45.73
C ARG A 30 -31.47 33.54 46.61
N ALA A 31 -31.30 34.71 45.99
CA ALA A 31 -32.03 35.94 46.30
C ALA A 31 -31.81 37.00 45.18
N GLU A 32 -32.91 37.61 44.72
CA GLU A 32 -32.97 38.82 43.87
C GLU A 32 -32.82 40.11 44.74
N PRO A 33 -33.10 41.33 44.23
CA PRO A 33 -32.41 42.12 43.21
C PRO A 33 -31.93 43.48 43.78
N GLY A 34 -31.02 44.17 43.08
CA GLY A 34 -30.57 45.51 43.48
C GLY A 34 -29.94 46.29 42.34
N SER A 35 -30.49 47.48 42.10
CA SER A 35 -30.24 48.37 40.97
C SER A 35 -28.92 49.14 40.99
N SER A 36 -28.58 49.66 39.81
CA SER A 36 -27.90 50.93 39.49
C SER A 36 -26.44 50.84 39.02
N GLY A 37 -26.14 51.61 37.97
CA GLY A 37 -24.79 51.85 37.47
C GLY A 37 -24.65 51.61 35.97
N GLY A 38 -25.21 52.51 35.16
CA GLY A 38 -25.01 52.48 33.72
C GLY A 38 -23.57 52.83 33.34
N HIS A 39 -22.99 52.09 32.40
CA HIS A 39 -21.86 52.53 31.58
C HIS A 39 -22.05 52.00 30.16
N ARG A 40 -22.25 52.94 29.21
CA ARG A 40 -22.15 52.70 27.78
C ARG A 40 -20.73 52.20 27.48
N ARG A 41 -20.59 50.96 26.99
CA ARG A 41 -19.39 50.53 26.26
C ARG A 41 -19.79 50.22 24.82
N GLY A 42 -19.20 50.98 23.91
CA GLY A 42 -19.50 50.97 22.50
C GLY A 42 -19.26 49.61 21.86
N SER A 43 -20.15 49.28 20.92
CA SER A 43 -20.03 48.15 19.99
C SER A 43 -18.86 48.38 19.03
N MET A 44 -17.64 48.10 19.49
CA MET A 44 -16.44 48.14 18.65
C MET A 44 -15.86 46.74 18.37
N GLY A 45 -16.34 45.71 19.06
CA GLY A 45 -15.91 44.32 18.85
C GLY A 45 -16.54 43.64 17.63
N GLY A 46 -17.82 43.86 17.36
CA GLY A 46 -18.54 43.15 16.28
C GLY A 46 -18.03 43.47 14.87
N ARG A 47 -17.50 44.67 14.64
CA ARG A 47 -16.96 45.08 13.33
C ARG A 47 -15.59 44.46 13.04
N VAL A 48 -14.77 44.23 14.06
CA VAL A 48 -13.42 43.62 13.90
C VAL A 48 -13.52 42.12 13.63
N TRP A 49 -14.47 41.43 14.27
CA TRP A 49 -14.72 40.01 13.99
C TRP A 49 -15.36 39.79 12.62
N LEU A 50 -16.23 40.71 12.17
CA LEU A 50 -16.83 40.63 10.84
C LEU A 50 -15.81 40.92 9.73
N THR A 51 -14.92 41.90 9.90
CA THR A 51 -13.84 42.18 8.93
C THR A 51 -12.79 41.08 8.90
N ALA A 52 -12.46 40.47 10.05
CA ALA A 52 -11.56 39.31 10.09
C ALA A 52 -12.18 38.07 9.42
N ALA A 53 -13.49 37.82 9.61
CA ALA A 53 -14.20 36.72 8.96
C ALA A 53 -14.32 36.93 7.43
N ILE A 54 -14.58 38.17 6.99
CA ILE A 54 -14.63 38.52 5.56
C ILE A 54 -13.24 38.44 4.94
N ALA A 55 -12.18 38.89 5.64
CA ALA A 55 -10.81 38.75 5.16
C ALA A 55 -10.38 37.28 5.06
N ALA A 56 -10.74 36.44 6.03
CA ALA A 56 -10.50 35.00 5.99
C ALA A 56 -11.31 34.30 4.87
N ALA A 57 -12.56 34.72 4.62
CA ALA A 57 -13.37 34.22 3.52
C ALA A 57 -12.84 34.67 2.15
N LEU A 58 -12.32 35.90 2.04
CA LEU A 58 -11.68 36.41 0.83
C LEU A 58 -10.32 35.73 0.58
N LEU A 59 -9.52 35.47 1.62
CA LEU A 59 -8.28 34.68 1.52
C LEU A 59 -8.54 33.21 1.18
N ALA A 60 -9.66 32.64 1.62
CA ALA A 60 -10.11 31.31 1.22
C ALA A 60 -10.68 31.28 -0.22
N ALA A 61 -11.22 32.39 -0.71
CA ALA A 61 -11.72 32.54 -2.08
C ALA A 61 -10.63 32.89 -3.10
N THR A 62 -9.48 33.42 -2.67
CA THR A 62 -8.27 33.56 -3.49
C THR A 62 -7.39 32.31 -3.49
N GLY A 63 -7.98 31.13 -3.22
CA GLY A 63 -7.32 29.87 -3.52
C GLY A 63 -6.87 29.90 -4.97
N CYS A 64 -5.56 29.98 -5.18
CA CYS A 64 -4.96 30.19 -6.48
C CYS A 64 -5.55 29.17 -7.46
N THR A 65 -6.40 29.63 -8.38
CA THR A 65 -6.64 28.91 -9.62
C THR A 65 -5.37 29.09 -10.45
N VAL A 66 -4.31 28.37 -10.08
CA VAL A 66 -3.27 28.03 -11.04
C VAL A 66 -3.98 27.09 -12.01
N THR A 67 -4.58 27.67 -13.03
CA THR A 67 -4.96 26.90 -14.22
C THR A 67 -3.63 26.34 -14.71
N PRO A 68 -3.41 25.01 -14.67
CA PRO A 68 -2.19 24.47 -15.25
C PRO A 68 -2.15 25.00 -16.67
N SER A 69 -1.05 25.66 -17.03
CA SER A 69 -0.81 26.05 -18.41
C SER A 69 -0.81 24.74 -19.20
N ARG A 70 -1.93 24.45 -19.88
CA ARG A 70 -1.94 23.49 -20.97
C ARG A 70 -0.91 24.05 -21.94
N ASP A 71 0.29 23.49 -21.94
CA ASP A 71 1.18 23.61 -23.08
C ASP A 71 0.44 22.93 -24.24
N SER A 72 -0.31 23.75 -25.00
CA SER A 72 -1.12 23.32 -26.13
C SER A 72 -0.24 22.69 -27.22
N SER A 73 1.05 23.03 -27.23
CA SER A 73 2.06 22.55 -28.18
C SER A 73 2.15 21.03 -28.28
N TRP A 74 1.96 20.29 -27.18
CA TRP A 74 2.01 18.84 -27.22
C TRP A 74 0.71 18.22 -27.74
N ALA A 75 -0.45 18.75 -27.29
CA ALA A 75 -1.76 18.27 -27.74
C ALA A 75 -1.99 18.56 -29.24
N ASP A 76 -1.42 19.65 -29.76
CA ASP A 76 -1.44 20.03 -31.17
C ASP A 76 -0.55 19.12 -32.03
N ALA A 77 0.45 18.45 -31.43
CA ALA A 77 1.36 17.52 -32.10
C ALA A 77 0.87 16.05 -32.07
N ALA A 78 -0.09 15.72 -31.21
CA ALA A 78 -0.66 14.37 -31.10
C ALA A 78 -1.72 14.12 -32.18
N ASP A 79 -1.84 12.87 -32.65
CA ASP A 79 -2.89 12.47 -33.59
C ASP A 79 -4.29 12.81 -33.01
N PRO A 80 -5.10 13.64 -33.69
CA PRO A 80 -6.46 13.99 -33.24
C PRO A 80 -7.35 12.78 -32.96
N SER A 81 -7.15 11.67 -33.67
CA SER A 81 -7.84 10.39 -33.47
C SER A 81 -7.54 9.80 -32.10
N CYS A 82 -6.28 9.84 -31.68
CA CYS A 82 -5.82 9.35 -30.38
C CYS A 82 -6.26 10.27 -29.23
N VAL A 83 -6.23 11.58 -29.47
CA VAL A 83 -6.74 12.58 -28.52
C VAL A 83 -8.24 12.38 -28.29
N SER A 84 -9.05 12.24 -29.35
CA SER A 84 -10.48 11.99 -29.19
C SER A 84 -10.77 10.65 -28.50
N PHE A 85 -10.00 9.62 -28.81
CA PHE A 85 -10.14 8.28 -28.21
C PHE A 85 -9.93 8.32 -26.69
N THR A 86 -8.81 8.89 -26.23
CA THR A 86 -8.52 8.98 -24.79
C THR A 86 -9.49 9.86 -24.04
N GLN A 87 -9.94 10.98 -24.62
CA GLN A 87 -10.95 11.83 -23.99
C GLN A 87 -12.30 11.12 -23.81
N ASP A 88 -12.74 10.35 -24.80
CA ASP A 88 -13.97 9.56 -24.69
C ASP A 88 -13.85 8.43 -23.68
N LEU A 89 -12.71 7.75 -23.66
CA LEU A 89 -12.40 6.70 -22.70
C LEU A 89 -12.38 7.26 -21.26
N ASP A 90 -11.68 8.37 -21.05
CA ASP A 90 -11.66 9.06 -19.75
C ASP A 90 -13.05 9.47 -19.29
N ARG A 91 -13.88 10.00 -20.19
CA ARG A 91 -15.25 10.40 -19.86
C ARG A 91 -16.11 9.19 -19.48
N ALA A 92 -15.94 8.06 -20.17
CA ALA A 92 -16.64 6.82 -19.82
C ALA A 92 -16.19 6.30 -18.44
N ILE A 93 -14.88 6.25 -18.20
CA ILE A 93 -14.29 5.81 -16.92
C ILE A 93 -14.77 6.71 -15.78
N GLY A 94 -14.68 8.02 -15.92
CA GLY A 94 -15.11 8.97 -14.89
C GLY A 94 -16.62 8.97 -14.62
N ARG A 95 -17.44 8.50 -15.56
CA ARG A 95 -18.90 8.41 -15.40
C ARG A 95 -19.35 7.11 -14.74
N GLU A 96 -18.76 5.98 -15.12
CA GLU A 96 -19.23 4.65 -14.71
C GLU A 96 -18.37 4.01 -13.61
N THR A 97 -17.12 4.44 -13.45
CA THR A 97 -16.18 3.85 -12.52
C THR A 97 -15.19 4.90 -12.01
N HIS A 98 -13.91 4.56 -11.83
CA HIS A 98 -12.87 5.50 -11.39
C HIS A 98 -11.49 5.10 -11.90
N PHE A 99 -10.61 6.08 -12.03
CA PHE A 99 -9.20 5.86 -12.33
C PHE A 99 -8.46 5.22 -11.16
N ASP A 100 -7.40 4.47 -11.45
CA ASP A 100 -6.54 3.86 -10.44
C ASP A 100 -5.95 4.93 -9.49
N PRO A 101 -6.28 4.90 -8.18
CA PRO A 101 -5.86 5.94 -7.23
C PRO A 101 -4.38 5.86 -6.85
N THR A 102 -3.67 4.81 -7.27
CA THR A 102 -2.23 4.62 -7.01
C THR A 102 -1.36 5.32 -8.05
N LEU A 103 -1.97 5.76 -9.16
CA LEU A 103 -1.28 6.34 -10.29
C LEU A 103 -1.61 7.84 -10.42
N GLY A 104 -0.57 8.67 -10.43
CA GLY A 104 -0.63 10.05 -10.84
C GLY A 104 -0.91 10.14 -12.34
N ARG A 105 -1.89 10.95 -12.72
CA ARG A 105 -2.16 11.33 -14.11
C ARG A 105 -1.46 12.64 -14.40
N ILE A 106 -0.91 12.77 -15.61
CA ILE A 106 -0.25 14.01 -16.04
C ILE A 106 -1.19 14.80 -16.92
N ASP A 107 -1.44 16.05 -16.55
CA ASP A 107 -2.34 16.93 -17.29
C ASP A 107 -1.84 17.13 -18.74
N GLY A 108 -2.73 16.92 -19.71
CA GLY A 108 -2.41 17.00 -21.13
C GLY A 108 -1.71 15.76 -21.71
N LEU A 109 -1.30 14.79 -20.88
CA LEU A 109 -0.58 13.58 -21.31
C LEU A 109 -1.29 12.31 -20.81
N PRO A 110 -2.51 11.99 -21.29
CA PRO A 110 -3.33 10.88 -20.74
C PRO A 110 -2.66 9.50 -20.85
N TRP A 111 -1.76 9.30 -21.82
CA TRP A 111 -0.95 8.09 -22.06
C TRP A 111 0.24 7.95 -21.11
N LEU A 112 0.47 8.92 -20.22
CA LEU A 112 1.49 8.82 -19.19
C LEU A 112 0.84 8.83 -17.81
N ARG A 113 1.22 7.83 -17.01
CA ARG A 113 0.88 7.78 -15.59
C ARG A 113 2.12 7.48 -14.78
N THR A 114 2.16 8.00 -13.57
CA THR A 114 3.29 7.79 -12.66
C THR A 114 2.83 7.08 -11.40
N ASN A 115 3.67 6.19 -10.89
CA ASN A 115 3.58 5.73 -9.51
C ASN A 115 4.66 6.44 -8.68
N ARG A 116 4.72 6.19 -7.36
CA ARG A 116 5.75 6.80 -6.51
C ARG A 116 7.16 6.46 -6.95
N PHE A 117 7.39 5.25 -7.47
CA PHE A 117 8.70 4.85 -7.97
C PHE A 117 9.17 5.78 -9.10
N LEU A 118 8.33 5.94 -10.14
CA LEU A 118 8.65 6.78 -11.28
C LEU A 118 8.74 8.27 -10.92
N ALA A 119 7.90 8.72 -9.97
CA ALA A 119 7.95 10.07 -9.41
C ALA A 119 9.15 10.33 -8.47
N GLY A 120 9.93 9.29 -8.15
CA GLY A 120 11.18 9.40 -7.39
C GLY A 120 12.39 9.82 -8.22
N PHE A 121 12.26 9.86 -9.55
CA PHE A 121 13.27 10.40 -10.45
C PHE A 121 13.00 11.89 -10.68
N ASP A 122 14.07 12.70 -10.68
CA ASP A 122 13.96 14.11 -11.08
C ASP A 122 14.03 14.19 -12.60
N TYR A 123 12.87 14.25 -13.26
CA TYR A 123 12.75 14.25 -14.72
C TYR A 123 13.58 15.35 -15.40
N VAL A 124 13.83 16.49 -14.73
CA VAL A 124 14.63 17.58 -15.30
C VAL A 124 16.11 17.19 -15.39
N GLN A 125 16.59 16.36 -14.47
CA GLN A 125 18.00 15.91 -14.40
C GLN A 125 18.27 14.66 -15.25
N LEU A 126 17.24 14.02 -15.78
CA LEU A 126 17.41 12.83 -16.62
C LEU A 126 18.01 13.20 -17.98
N ASP A 127 18.92 12.36 -18.46
CA ASP A 127 19.40 12.40 -19.84
C ASP A 127 18.35 11.85 -20.84
N ASP A 128 18.65 11.87 -22.13
CA ASP A 128 17.69 11.47 -23.17
C ASP A 128 17.31 9.98 -23.08
N ALA A 129 18.26 9.10 -22.76
CA ALA A 129 18.02 7.67 -22.64
C ALA A 129 17.19 7.35 -21.38
N GLU A 130 17.49 8.03 -20.27
CA GLU A 130 16.73 7.95 -19.02
C GLU A 130 15.31 8.49 -19.19
N ARG A 131 15.12 9.61 -19.90
CA ARG A 131 13.78 10.14 -20.23
C ARG A 131 12.99 9.17 -21.07
N GLN A 132 13.61 8.54 -22.07
CA GLN A 132 12.94 7.53 -22.90
C GLN A 132 12.50 6.32 -22.06
N ALA A 133 13.37 5.82 -21.18
CA ALA A 133 13.04 4.74 -20.26
C ALA A 133 11.91 5.14 -19.28
N TRP A 134 11.97 6.37 -18.74
CA TRP A 134 10.96 6.94 -17.85
C TRP A 134 9.59 7.02 -18.52
N SER A 135 9.53 7.55 -19.75
CA SER A 135 8.30 7.65 -20.53
C SER A 135 7.76 6.28 -20.92
N GLY A 136 8.63 5.32 -21.27
CA GLY A 136 8.23 3.95 -21.57
C GLY A 136 7.58 3.24 -20.37
N LEU A 137 8.14 3.42 -19.17
CA LEU A 137 7.53 2.91 -17.94
C LEU A 137 6.21 3.61 -17.63
N GLY A 138 6.15 4.94 -17.77
CA GLY A 138 4.94 5.71 -17.55
C GLY A 138 3.80 5.36 -18.51
N PHE A 139 4.15 5.00 -19.75
CA PHE A 139 3.21 4.49 -20.74
C PHE A 139 2.69 3.10 -20.37
N ALA A 140 3.58 2.18 -19.98
CA ALA A 140 3.17 0.85 -19.53
C ALA A 140 2.18 0.94 -18.35
N LEU A 141 2.44 1.83 -17.38
CA LEU A 141 1.52 2.11 -16.28
C LEU A 141 0.16 2.63 -16.75
N ALA A 142 0.15 3.58 -17.71
CA ALA A 142 -1.09 4.12 -18.26
C ALA A 142 -1.91 3.05 -19.00
N ARG A 143 -1.26 2.30 -19.88
CA ARG A 143 -1.84 1.22 -20.68
C ARG A 143 -2.48 0.16 -19.79
N ASP A 144 -1.73 -0.38 -18.83
CA ASP A 144 -2.23 -1.43 -17.94
C ASP A 144 -3.42 -0.95 -17.10
N ALA A 145 -3.39 0.30 -16.63
CA ALA A 145 -4.49 0.88 -15.88
C ALA A 145 -5.74 1.10 -16.75
N TYR A 146 -5.58 1.59 -17.98
CA TYR A 146 -6.70 1.77 -18.91
C TYR A 146 -7.36 0.46 -19.30
N LEU A 147 -6.59 -0.62 -19.50
CA LEU A 147 -7.14 -1.96 -19.75
C LEU A 147 -8.08 -2.39 -18.60
N LEU A 148 -7.62 -2.27 -17.36
CA LEU A 148 -8.41 -2.66 -16.17
C LEU A 148 -9.59 -1.70 -15.90
N GLU A 149 -9.43 -0.42 -16.18
CA GLU A 149 -10.50 0.59 -16.06
C GLU A 149 -11.60 0.38 -17.11
N PHE A 150 -11.21 0.03 -18.33
CA PHE A 150 -12.14 -0.29 -19.41
C PHE A 150 -12.91 -1.56 -19.13
N ASP A 151 -12.28 -2.60 -18.57
CA ASP A 151 -12.96 -3.86 -18.23
C ASP A 151 -14.08 -3.67 -17.20
N ARG A 152 -14.03 -2.61 -16.39
CA ARG A 152 -15.08 -2.23 -15.44
C ARG A 152 -16.24 -1.44 -16.05
N LEU A 153 -16.14 -1.04 -17.32
CA LEU A 153 -17.23 -0.33 -18.00
C LEU A 153 -18.36 -1.30 -18.35
N SER A 154 -19.58 -0.77 -18.44
CA SER A 154 -20.71 -1.54 -18.96
C SER A 154 -20.43 -2.06 -20.37
N ALA A 155 -21.01 -3.22 -20.72
CA ALA A 155 -20.89 -3.77 -22.08
C ALA A 155 -21.30 -2.75 -23.15
N GLN A 156 -22.38 -2.01 -22.91
CA GLN A 156 -22.85 -0.94 -23.79
C GLN A 156 -21.78 0.14 -24.02
N SER A 157 -21.13 0.64 -22.97
CA SER A 157 -20.10 1.66 -23.11
C SER A 157 -18.84 1.14 -23.80
N ARG A 158 -18.45 -0.12 -23.53
CA ARG A 158 -17.33 -0.76 -24.24
C ARG A 158 -17.63 -0.90 -25.73
N ASP A 159 -18.82 -1.33 -26.10
CA ASP A 159 -19.23 -1.51 -27.50
C ASP A 159 -19.37 -0.18 -28.23
N ALA A 160 -19.90 0.86 -27.56
CA ALA A 160 -19.97 2.20 -28.12
C ALA A 160 -18.57 2.79 -28.39
N LEU A 161 -17.61 2.59 -27.47
CA LEU A 161 -16.22 3.02 -27.66
C LEU A 161 -15.56 2.28 -28.83
N ARG A 162 -15.75 0.96 -28.94
CA ARG A 162 -15.25 0.15 -30.07
C ARG A 162 -15.83 0.62 -31.40
N ALA A 163 -17.15 0.81 -31.47
CA ALA A 163 -17.82 1.24 -32.69
C ALA A 163 -17.37 2.65 -33.14
N ARG A 164 -17.12 3.56 -32.19
CA ARG A 164 -16.70 4.93 -32.49
C ARG A 164 -15.24 5.03 -32.93
N HIS A 165 -14.34 4.29 -32.27
CA HIS A 165 -12.89 4.41 -32.45
C HIS A 165 -12.27 3.27 -33.26
N GLY A 166 -13.05 2.26 -33.67
CA GLY A 166 -12.66 1.26 -34.65
C GLY A 166 -11.56 0.30 -34.19
N PHE A 167 -11.55 -0.12 -32.91
CA PHE A 167 -10.53 -1.03 -32.39
C PHE A 167 -11.06 -2.43 -32.05
N GLU A 168 -10.26 -3.46 -32.32
CA GLU A 168 -10.54 -4.85 -31.93
C GLU A 168 -10.26 -5.05 -30.43
N THR A 169 -9.03 -4.72 -30.01
CA THR A 169 -8.62 -4.72 -28.60
C THR A 169 -8.24 -3.31 -28.17
N LEU A 170 -8.51 -2.99 -26.90
CA LEU A 170 -8.11 -1.69 -26.35
C LEU A 170 -6.58 -1.55 -26.33
N GLY A 171 -5.86 -2.66 -26.11
CA GLY A 171 -4.40 -2.70 -26.06
C GLY A 171 -3.77 -2.21 -27.36
N ASN A 172 -4.13 -2.82 -28.49
CA ASN A 172 -3.56 -2.44 -29.79
C ASN A 172 -3.86 -0.96 -30.11
N ARG A 173 -5.07 -0.48 -29.79
CA ARG A 173 -5.41 0.93 -29.97
C ARG A 173 -4.52 1.86 -29.15
N PHE A 174 -4.18 1.49 -27.91
CA PHE A 174 -3.24 2.26 -27.10
C PHE A 174 -1.82 2.21 -27.65
N ASP A 175 -1.38 1.03 -28.09
CA ASP A 175 -0.04 0.80 -28.62
C ASP A 175 0.17 1.58 -29.93
N ASP A 176 -0.81 1.57 -30.84
CA ASP A 176 -0.87 2.38 -32.07
C ASP A 176 -0.77 3.87 -31.76
N CYS A 177 -1.59 4.33 -30.80
CA CYS A 177 -1.59 5.72 -30.41
C CYS A 177 -0.25 6.14 -29.83
N PHE A 178 0.42 5.30 -29.04
CA PHE A 178 1.70 5.60 -28.42
C PHE A 178 2.86 5.64 -29.41
N ALA A 179 2.92 4.70 -30.35
CA ALA A 179 3.99 4.67 -31.36
C ALA A 179 4.05 5.97 -32.17
N ALA A 180 2.94 6.70 -32.27
CA ALA A 180 2.82 7.98 -32.96
C ALA A 180 3.13 9.21 -32.08
N LEU A 181 3.37 9.06 -30.76
CA LEU A 181 3.54 10.21 -29.88
C LEU A 181 4.98 10.72 -29.84
N PRO A 182 5.19 12.06 -29.88
CA PRO A 182 6.49 12.63 -29.61
C PRO A 182 6.87 12.43 -28.13
N ALA A 183 8.18 12.48 -27.86
CA ALA A 183 8.68 12.51 -26.49
C ALA A 183 7.98 13.62 -25.68
N PRO A 184 7.64 13.37 -24.41
CA PRO A 184 6.96 14.38 -23.61
C PRO A 184 7.89 15.59 -23.37
N PRO A 185 7.32 16.80 -23.22
CA PRO A 185 8.10 17.99 -22.89
C PRO A 185 8.80 17.82 -21.54
N THR A 186 9.71 18.73 -21.20
CA THR A 186 10.31 18.77 -19.86
C THR A 186 9.21 18.98 -18.81
N LEU A 187 9.00 17.98 -17.95
CA LEU A 187 8.00 18.01 -16.90
C LEU A 187 8.60 18.48 -15.57
N GLY A 188 7.96 19.45 -14.93
CA GLY A 188 8.23 19.79 -13.53
C GLY A 188 7.67 18.73 -12.58
N ARG A 189 8.31 18.56 -11.40
CA ARG A 189 7.95 17.51 -10.43
C ARG A 189 6.48 17.51 -10.01
N GLU A 190 5.86 18.69 -9.92
CA GLU A 190 4.44 18.82 -9.55
C GLU A 190 3.50 18.17 -10.57
N ALA A 191 3.87 18.11 -11.85
CA ALA A 191 3.03 17.57 -12.92
C ALA A 191 2.88 16.04 -12.87
N TYR A 192 3.84 15.35 -12.26
CA TYR A 192 3.88 13.88 -12.18
C TYR A 192 3.96 13.34 -10.75
N ALA A 193 3.78 14.19 -9.75
CA ALA A 193 3.77 13.79 -8.36
C ALA A 193 2.54 12.94 -8.03
N VAL A 194 2.74 11.85 -7.28
CA VAL A 194 1.64 11.02 -6.78
C VAL A 194 1.12 11.60 -5.46
N PRO A 195 -0.21 11.83 -5.31
CA PRO A 195 -0.79 12.40 -4.11
C PRO A 195 -0.38 11.66 -2.85
N ASP A 196 -0.13 12.41 -1.78
CA ASP A 196 0.22 11.85 -0.48
C ASP A 196 -0.96 11.07 0.14
N GLY A 197 -0.70 9.88 0.69
CA GLY A 197 -1.66 9.12 1.53
C GLY A 197 -2.11 9.83 2.81
N TYR A 198 -1.48 10.95 3.21
CA TYR A 198 -1.90 11.80 4.33
C TYR A 198 -2.71 13.02 3.89
N ARG A 199 -3.83 13.28 4.58
CA ARG A 199 -4.66 14.48 4.37
C ARG A 199 -4.19 15.63 5.25
N MET A 200 -3.73 16.71 4.61
CA MET A 200 -3.30 17.91 5.33
C MET A 200 -4.44 18.57 6.11
N SER A 201 -5.65 18.64 5.54
CA SER A 201 -6.82 19.22 6.21
C SER A 201 -7.15 18.49 7.53
N GLN A 202 -7.02 17.17 7.55
CA GLN A 202 -7.19 16.38 8.77
C GLN A 202 -6.12 16.69 9.82
N ARG A 203 -4.85 16.84 9.40
CA ARG A 203 -3.75 17.21 10.31
C ARG A 203 -3.92 18.62 10.88
N LEU A 204 -4.39 19.56 10.07
CA LEU A 204 -4.64 20.92 10.50
C LEU A 204 -5.79 20.97 11.51
N LEU A 205 -6.96 20.43 11.16
CA LEU A 205 -8.14 20.42 12.03
C LEU A 205 -7.96 19.53 13.25
N GLY A 206 -7.17 18.47 13.13
CA GLY A 206 -6.81 17.55 14.18
C GLY A 206 -5.66 18.02 15.06
N LEU A 207 -5.18 19.27 14.91
CA LEU A 207 -4.08 19.83 15.70
C LEU A 207 -2.87 18.89 15.76
N TYR A 208 -2.41 18.41 14.60
CA TYR A 208 -1.35 17.40 14.47
C TYR A 208 -0.13 17.60 15.38
N PRO A 209 0.42 18.81 15.58
CA PRO A 209 1.53 19.01 16.53
C PRO A 209 1.21 18.54 17.96
N VAL A 210 -0.03 18.69 18.41
CA VAL A 210 -0.48 18.26 19.75
C VAL A 210 -0.85 16.77 19.74
N THR A 211 -1.66 16.34 18.77
CA THR A 211 -2.14 14.94 18.72
C THR A 211 -1.01 13.95 18.45
N SER A 212 0.02 14.35 17.69
CA SER A 212 1.23 13.54 17.52
C SER A 212 2.00 13.34 18.83
N LEU A 213 2.04 14.33 19.74
CA LEU A 213 2.65 14.17 21.06
C LEU A 213 1.88 13.16 21.92
N VAL A 214 0.54 13.23 21.88
CA VAL A 214 -0.36 12.32 22.60
C VAL A 214 -0.27 10.89 22.05
N ALA A 215 -0.02 10.71 20.75
CA ALA A 215 0.12 9.39 20.13
C ALA A 215 1.46 8.67 20.47
N ARG A 216 2.50 9.38 20.91
CA ARG A 216 3.84 8.80 21.16
C ARG A 216 3.84 7.64 22.14
N PRO A 217 3.21 7.73 23.34
CA PRO A 217 3.20 6.62 24.30
C PRO A 217 2.47 5.39 23.76
N PHE A 218 1.38 5.61 23.00
CA PHE A 218 0.63 4.54 22.35
C PHE A 218 1.51 3.79 21.33
N ILE A 219 2.21 4.51 20.46
CA ILE A 219 3.14 3.92 19.47
C ILE A 219 4.29 3.19 20.17
N ALA A 220 4.85 3.75 21.25
CA ALA A 220 5.91 3.11 22.01
C ALA A 220 5.43 1.81 22.69
N GLY A 221 4.22 1.79 23.25
CA GLY A 221 3.61 0.59 23.83
C GLY A 221 3.32 -0.48 22.78
N TYR A 222 2.72 -0.08 21.66
CA TYR A 222 2.51 -0.96 20.51
C TYR A 222 3.82 -1.61 20.04
N ARG A 223 4.90 -0.82 19.91
CA ARG A 223 6.20 -1.34 19.47
C ARG A 223 6.78 -2.36 20.46
N ARG A 224 6.73 -2.09 21.77
CA ARG A 224 7.17 -3.06 22.78
C ARG A 224 6.37 -4.36 22.68
N ASN A 225 5.05 -4.28 22.67
CA ASN A 225 4.18 -5.46 22.58
C ASN A 225 4.46 -6.31 21.33
N MET A 226 4.74 -5.69 20.19
CA MET A 226 5.09 -6.41 18.96
C MET A 226 6.49 -6.99 18.95
N THR A 227 7.43 -6.33 19.62
CA THR A 227 8.76 -6.90 19.84
C THR A 227 8.64 -8.13 20.74
N ASP A 228 7.97 -8.03 21.89
CA ASP A 228 7.79 -9.13 22.83
C ASP A 228 7.08 -10.33 22.19
N LEU A 229 6.04 -10.06 21.37
CA LEU A 229 5.32 -11.09 20.63
C LEU A 229 6.22 -11.81 19.60
N TYR A 230 7.12 -11.08 18.96
CA TYR A 230 8.04 -11.67 17.99
C TYR A 230 9.15 -12.48 18.69
N GLU A 231 9.76 -11.92 19.73
CA GLU A 231 10.83 -12.57 20.49
C GLU A 231 10.39 -13.88 21.16
N SER A 232 9.12 -13.97 21.56
CA SER A 232 8.53 -15.20 22.11
C SER A 232 7.91 -16.12 21.05
N GLY A 233 7.71 -15.64 19.81
CA GLY A 233 6.91 -16.31 18.79
C GLY A 233 7.49 -17.62 18.27
N ALA A 234 8.82 -17.74 18.22
CA ALA A 234 9.51 -18.98 17.83
C ALA A 234 9.21 -20.15 18.79
N SER A 235 8.95 -19.84 20.07
CA SER A 235 8.61 -20.84 21.10
C SER A 235 7.09 -21.05 21.26
N ALA A 236 6.26 -20.27 20.55
CA ALA A 236 4.82 -20.37 20.67
C ALA A 236 4.30 -21.69 20.09
N THR A 237 3.51 -22.42 20.86
CA THR A 237 2.86 -23.66 20.42
C THR A 237 1.41 -23.38 20.02
N PHE A 238 1.04 -23.71 18.78
CA PHE A 238 -0.34 -23.57 18.33
C PHE A 238 -1.16 -24.79 18.71
N ALA A 239 -2.27 -24.59 19.42
CA ALA A 239 -3.19 -25.69 19.72
C ALA A 239 -3.81 -26.27 18.44
N ARG A 240 -4.03 -25.41 17.43
CA ARG A 240 -4.48 -25.76 16.09
C ARG A 240 -3.79 -24.86 15.10
N GLU A 241 -3.29 -25.43 14.01
CA GLU A 241 -2.67 -24.68 12.92
C GLU A 241 -3.18 -25.12 11.55
N ALA A 242 -3.14 -24.20 10.60
CA ALA A 242 -3.25 -24.51 9.18
C ALA A 242 -1.96 -24.07 8.49
N ARG A 243 -1.35 -25.00 7.77
CA ARG A 243 -0.16 -24.75 6.99
C ARG A 243 -0.52 -24.54 5.54
N TYR A 244 -0.03 -23.48 4.92
CA TYR A 244 -0.27 -23.19 3.52
C TYR A 244 1.05 -23.10 2.76
N ARG A 245 1.10 -23.73 1.58
CA ARG A 245 2.28 -23.73 0.72
C ARG A 245 1.86 -23.48 -0.72
N GLY A 246 2.64 -22.69 -1.45
CA GLY A 246 2.32 -22.43 -2.85
C GLY A 246 2.51 -23.67 -3.70
N GLN A 247 1.65 -23.83 -4.70
CA GLN A 247 1.81 -24.90 -5.69
C GLN A 247 3.10 -24.70 -6.47
N VAL A 248 4.01 -25.66 -6.36
CA VAL A 248 5.25 -25.66 -7.14
C VAL A 248 4.91 -26.12 -8.55
N GLY A 249 4.70 -25.17 -9.46
CA GLY A 249 4.74 -25.46 -10.89
C GLY A 249 6.18 -25.71 -11.33
N GLY A 250 6.39 -26.52 -12.37
CA GLY A 250 7.71 -26.87 -12.92
C GLY A 250 8.46 -25.70 -13.57
N ALA A 251 8.62 -24.58 -12.87
CA ALA A 251 9.41 -23.46 -13.32
C ALA A 251 10.88 -23.88 -13.38
N ARG A 252 11.44 -23.82 -14.58
CA ARG A 252 12.88 -23.96 -14.77
C ARG A 252 13.56 -22.74 -14.17
N GLN A 253 14.69 -22.96 -13.48
CA GLN A 253 15.57 -21.87 -13.12
C GLN A 253 16.01 -21.16 -14.40
N HIS A 254 15.98 -19.84 -14.37
CA HIS A 254 16.39 -19.01 -15.48
C HIS A 254 17.59 -18.18 -15.00
N ASP A 255 18.78 -18.67 -15.32
CA ASP A 255 20.05 -18.04 -14.93
C ASP A 255 20.56 -17.09 -16.04
N ALA A 256 19.66 -16.66 -16.93
CA ALA A 256 19.99 -15.70 -17.98
C ALA A 256 20.33 -14.33 -17.38
N GLU A 257 21.29 -13.65 -18.01
CA GLU A 257 21.68 -12.28 -17.67
C GLU A 257 20.46 -11.34 -17.67
N ILE A 258 20.28 -10.59 -16.58
CA ILE A 258 19.22 -9.59 -16.48
C ILE A 258 19.75 -8.28 -17.07
N ARG A 259 19.16 -7.86 -18.19
CA ARG A 259 19.41 -6.52 -18.74
C ARG A 259 18.78 -5.47 -17.84
N VAL A 260 19.43 -4.32 -17.71
CA VAL A 260 18.87 -3.13 -17.04
C VAL A 260 18.61 -2.05 -18.08
N ASP A 261 17.56 -1.25 -17.90
CA ASP A 261 17.36 -0.05 -18.72
C ASP A 261 18.13 1.16 -18.17
N ALA A 262 18.00 2.31 -18.83
CA ALA A 262 18.72 3.53 -18.48
C ALA A 262 18.41 4.03 -17.05
N LEU A 263 17.26 3.69 -16.47
CA LEU A 263 16.92 4.01 -15.07
C LEU A 263 17.43 2.96 -14.07
N GLY A 264 18.21 1.99 -14.55
CA GLY A 264 18.68 0.85 -13.78
C GLY A 264 17.58 -0.17 -13.48
N VAL A 265 16.40 -0.09 -14.10
CA VAL A 265 15.31 -1.03 -13.84
C VAL A 265 15.62 -2.37 -14.53
N PRO A 266 15.61 -3.50 -13.79
CA PRO A 266 15.85 -4.80 -14.41
C PRO A 266 14.69 -5.20 -15.33
N ARG A 267 15.02 -5.55 -16.57
CA ARG A 267 14.11 -5.97 -17.63
C ARG A 267 13.95 -7.48 -17.60
N LEU A 268 13.04 -7.95 -16.75
CA LEU A 268 12.71 -9.36 -16.58
C LEU A 268 11.54 -9.76 -17.48
N SER A 269 11.66 -10.90 -18.16
CA SER A 269 10.56 -11.52 -18.91
C SER A 269 9.45 -12.00 -17.96
N PRO A 270 8.22 -12.24 -18.46
CA PRO A 270 7.15 -12.84 -17.67
C PRO A 270 7.54 -14.16 -17.00
N GLU A 271 8.34 -14.98 -17.68
CA GLU A 271 8.85 -16.27 -17.17
C GLU A 271 9.88 -16.06 -16.06
N GLN A 272 10.78 -15.09 -16.21
CA GLN A 272 11.75 -14.73 -15.17
C GLN A 272 11.03 -14.22 -13.91
N TRP A 273 10.05 -13.32 -14.06
CA TRP A 273 9.21 -12.88 -12.93
C TRP A 273 8.50 -14.05 -12.27
N ARG A 274 7.87 -14.93 -13.06
CA ARG A 274 7.19 -16.13 -12.55
C ARG A 274 8.15 -17.04 -11.78
N ALA A 275 9.36 -17.25 -12.28
CA ALA A 275 10.37 -18.06 -11.60
C ALA A 275 10.78 -17.45 -10.25
N LEU A 276 10.96 -16.11 -10.19
CA LEU A 276 11.27 -15.39 -8.95
C LEU A 276 10.13 -15.51 -7.92
N PHE A 277 8.88 -15.31 -8.34
CA PHE A 277 7.72 -15.48 -7.45
C PHE A 277 7.60 -16.91 -6.93
N LEU A 278 7.82 -17.93 -7.76
CA LEU A 278 7.76 -19.32 -7.31
C LEU A 278 8.93 -19.69 -6.39
N ARG A 279 10.13 -19.14 -6.62
CA ARG A 279 11.32 -19.38 -5.78
C ARG A 279 11.16 -18.82 -4.38
N HIS A 280 10.58 -17.62 -4.27
CA HIS A 280 10.49 -16.87 -3.01
C HIS A 280 9.10 -16.84 -2.38
N GLN A 281 8.15 -17.63 -2.88
CA GLN A 281 6.80 -17.72 -2.29
C GLN A 281 6.88 -18.18 -0.82
N PRO A 282 6.19 -17.53 0.11
CA PRO A 282 6.31 -17.89 1.53
C PRO A 282 5.46 -19.12 1.89
N GLU A 283 5.91 -19.87 2.88
CA GLU A 283 5.07 -20.82 3.61
C GLU A 283 4.34 -20.05 4.73
N LEU A 284 3.05 -20.31 4.93
CA LEU A 284 2.32 -19.76 6.07
C LEU A 284 1.98 -20.86 7.06
N VAL A 285 2.19 -20.59 8.35
CA VAL A 285 1.63 -21.38 9.44
C VAL A 285 0.74 -20.48 10.27
N SER A 286 -0.57 -20.57 10.05
CA SER A 286 -1.55 -19.79 10.80
C SER A 286 -2.05 -20.58 11.99
N GLU A 287 -1.99 -20.00 13.18
CA GLU A 287 -2.79 -20.46 14.30
C GLU A 287 -4.29 -20.29 13.99
N ILE A 288 -5.11 -21.27 14.35
CA ILE A 288 -6.53 -21.31 14.02
C ILE A 288 -7.38 -21.28 15.29
N ALA A 289 -7.94 -20.10 15.61
CA ALA A 289 -8.99 -19.96 16.62
C ALA A 289 -10.38 -19.98 15.98
N SER A 290 -10.52 -19.52 14.74
CA SER A 290 -11.79 -19.42 14.02
C SER A 290 -11.62 -19.54 12.49
N ALA A 291 -12.72 -19.50 11.75
CA ALA A 291 -12.67 -19.43 10.28
C ALA A 291 -12.02 -18.15 9.75
N ALA A 292 -11.94 -17.08 10.56
CA ALA A 292 -11.30 -15.83 10.18
C ALA A 292 -9.78 -15.95 10.03
N ASP A 293 -9.17 -17.04 10.51
CA ASP A 293 -7.72 -17.26 10.48
C ASP A 293 -7.25 -18.01 9.22
N ARG A 294 -8.19 -18.33 8.33
CA ARG A 294 -7.92 -19.00 7.06
C ARG A 294 -7.71 -17.98 5.95
N ILE A 295 -6.66 -18.20 5.15
CA ILE A 295 -6.45 -17.38 3.95
C ILE A 295 -7.43 -17.77 2.85
N GLY A 296 -7.77 -16.82 1.99
CA GLY A 296 -8.68 -17.06 0.87
C GLY A 296 -8.60 -16.03 -0.24
N SER A 297 -9.53 -16.12 -1.19
CA SER A 297 -9.67 -15.19 -2.31
C SER A 297 -10.85 -14.25 -2.11
N PRO A 298 -10.70 -12.93 -2.29
CA PRO A 298 -11.83 -12.01 -2.30
C PRO A 298 -12.75 -12.29 -3.50
N PHE A 299 -14.06 -12.14 -3.28
CA PHE A 299 -15.10 -12.22 -4.32
C PHE A 299 -16.27 -11.29 -3.97
N PHE A 300 -17.11 -10.96 -4.95
CA PHE A 300 -18.38 -10.29 -4.71
C PHE A 300 -19.51 -11.30 -4.58
N ASP A 301 -20.28 -11.25 -3.50
CA ASP A 301 -21.49 -12.06 -3.33
C ASP A 301 -22.69 -11.47 -4.12
N SER A 302 -23.84 -12.15 -4.06
CA SER A 302 -25.07 -11.74 -4.76
C SER A 302 -25.60 -10.38 -4.32
N ASP A 303 -25.27 -9.94 -3.10
CA ASP A 303 -25.65 -8.64 -2.55
C ASP A 303 -24.61 -7.55 -2.88
N GLY A 304 -23.55 -7.91 -3.63
CA GLY A 304 -22.46 -7.02 -4.00
C GLY A 304 -21.53 -6.68 -2.83
N ARG A 305 -21.54 -7.45 -1.74
CA ARG A 305 -20.56 -7.37 -0.65
C ARG A 305 -19.33 -8.22 -0.96
N ILE A 306 -18.22 -7.89 -0.32
CA ILE A 306 -16.96 -8.60 -0.48
C ILE A 306 -16.89 -9.73 0.55
N GLY A 307 -16.80 -10.97 0.07
CA GLY A 307 -16.50 -12.15 0.87
C GLY A 307 -15.07 -12.63 0.64
N ILE A 308 -14.56 -13.50 1.52
CA ILE A 308 -13.29 -14.22 1.33
C ILE A 308 -13.59 -15.72 1.22
N ASP A 309 -13.34 -16.29 0.05
CA ASP A 309 -13.45 -17.72 -0.20
C ASP A 309 -12.21 -18.43 0.31
N THR A 310 -12.35 -19.12 1.45
CA THR A 310 -11.27 -19.87 2.11
C THR A 310 -11.14 -21.32 1.63
N GLU A 311 -12.04 -21.79 0.77
CA GLU A 311 -11.96 -23.13 0.17
C GLU A 311 -10.89 -23.18 -0.93
N ARG A 312 -10.59 -22.03 -1.54
CA ARG A 312 -9.57 -21.87 -2.58
C ARG A 312 -8.51 -20.83 -2.16
N PRO A 313 -7.57 -21.22 -1.27
CA PRO A 313 -6.47 -20.36 -0.85
C PRO A 313 -5.73 -19.76 -2.04
N THR A 314 -5.65 -18.43 -2.06
CA THR A 314 -5.05 -17.66 -3.15
C THR A 314 -4.14 -16.59 -2.58
N VAL A 315 -2.97 -16.43 -3.19
CA VAL A 315 -1.99 -15.41 -2.83
C VAL A 315 -1.80 -14.50 -4.04
N TRP A 316 -1.98 -13.22 -3.82
CA TRP A 316 -1.97 -12.22 -4.89
C TRP A 316 -0.59 -11.61 -5.03
N ILE A 317 -0.02 -11.66 -6.23
CA ILE A 317 1.36 -11.26 -6.49
C ILE A 317 1.48 -10.08 -7.43
N TYR A 318 2.46 -9.21 -7.17
CA TYR A 318 2.85 -8.12 -8.05
C TYR A 318 4.29 -7.69 -7.81
N ALA A 319 4.94 -7.18 -8.86
CA ALA A 319 6.29 -6.66 -8.79
C ALA A 319 6.27 -5.16 -8.49
N THR A 320 7.24 -4.70 -7.70
CA THR A 320 7.55 -3.27 -7.50
C THR A 320 9.05 -3.06 -7.58
N PHE A 321 9.48 -1.79 -7.51
CA PHE A 321 10.88 -1.43 -7.43
C PHE A 321 11.11 -0.46 -6.27
N THR A 322 12.29 -0.52 -5.69
CA THR A 322 12.79 0.42 -4.68
C THR A 322 14.19 0.87 -5.08
N ARG A 323 14.69 1.93 -4.44
CA ARG A 323 16.05 2.44 -4.63
C ARG A 323 16.81 2.36 -3.31
N ILE A 324 18.02 1.82 -3.36
CA ILE A 324 18.97 1.82 -2.23
C ILE A 324 20.33 2.27 -2.76
N ASP A 325 20.90 3.32 -2.18
CA ASP A 325 22.20 3.88 -2.60
C ASP A 325 22.27 4.12 -4.13
N GLY A 326 21.18 4.62 -4.71
CA GLY A 326 21.06 4.88 -6.15
C GLY A 326 20.79 3.65 -7.04
N ARG A 327 20.81 2.43 -6.49
CA ARG A 327 20.52 1.18 -7.23
C ARG A 327 19.03 0.89 -7.22
N THR A 328 18.46 0.59 -8.39
CA THR A 328 17.06 0.16 -8.53
C THR A 328 16.95 -1.35 -8.32
N LEU A 329 16.22 -1.77 -7.27
CA LEU A 329 16.10 -3.16 -6.86
C LEU A 329 14.67 -3.69 -7.04
N PRO A 330 14.50 -4.89 -7.61
CA PRO A 330 13.18 -5.49 -7.77
C PRO A 330 12.63 -6.02 -6.44
N GLN A 331 11.31 -5.92 -6.31
CA GLN A 331 10.56 -6.36 -5.13
C GLN A 331 9.43 -7.30 -5.52
N LEU A 332 9.35 -8.45 -4.85
CA LEU A 332 8.27 -9.43 -4.99
C LEU A 332 7.27 -9.23 -3.86
N ASN A 333 6.02 -8.90 -4.18
CA ASN A 333 4.97 -8.69 -3.19
C ASN A 333 4.00 -9.87 -3.20
N TYR A 334 3.62 -10.35 -2.01
CA TYR A 334 2.64 -11.41 -1.78
C TYR A 334 1.56 -10.88 -0.84
N ALA A 335 0.32 -10.81 -1.33
CA ALA A 335 -0.80 -10.30 -0.57
C ALA A 335 -1.78 -11.42 -0.21
N PHE A 336 -2.10 -11.51 1.07
CA PHE A 336 -2.99 -12.50 1.67
C PHE A 336 -4.27 -11.82 2.16
N TRP A 337 -5.38 -12.55 2.09
CA TRP A 337 -6.67 -12.08 2.59
C TRP A 337 -7.26 -13.04 3.61
N PHE A 338 -7.86 -12.46 4.64
CA PHE A 338 -8.54 -13.13 5.74
C PHE A 338 -9.97 -12.58 5.85
N PRO A 339 -10.97 -13.40 6.21
CA PRO A 339 -12.36 -12.95 6.31
C PRO A 339 -12.60 -11.76 7.24
N ALA A 340 -11.87 -11.65 8.36
CA ALA A 340 -12.04 -10.61 9.36
C ALA A 340 -10.84 -10.53 10.31
N ARG A 341 -10.74 -9.43 11.07
CA ARG A 341 -10.06 -9.41 12.38
C ARG A 341 -11.15 -9.48 13.45
N PRO A 342 -11.45 -10.64 14.05
CA PRO A 342 -12.45 -10.76 15.10
C PRO A 342 -12.17 -9.84 16.29
N ALA A 343 -13.21 -9.45 17.00
CA ALA A 343 -13.08 -8.65 18.21
C ALA A 343 -12.56 -9.52 19.36
N GLU A 344 -11.48 -9.08 20.01
CA GLU A 344 -10.96 -9.70 21.23
C GLU A 344 -11.72 -9.20 22.48
N SER A 345 -12.36 -8.03 22.39
CA SER A 345 -13.18 -7.45 23.45
C SER A 345 -14.27 -6.52 22.87
N PRO A 346 -15.31 -6.15 23.66
CA PRO A 346 -16.38 -5.26 23.19
C PRO A 346 -15.92 -3.86 22.73
N LEU A 347 -14.75 -3.40 23.19
CA LEU A 347 -14.17 -2.08 22.87
C LEU A 347 -12.98 -2.18 21.92
N ASP A 348 -12.83 -3.31 21.23
CA ASP A 348 -11.74 -3.53 20.28
C ASP A 348 -11.92 -2.70 19.01
N ILE A 349 -11.24 -1.55 18.95
CA ILE A 349 -11.36 -0.59 17.85
C ILE A 349 -10.74 -1.07 16.53
N TYR A 350 -9.91 -2.13 16.56
CA TYR A 350 -9.22 -2.68 15.40
C TYR A 350 -10.02 -3.81 14.72
N ALA A 351 -11.07 -4.31 15.37
CA ALA A 351 -11.88 -5.40 14.86
C ALA A 351 -12.74 -4.98 13.66
N GLY A 352 -12.98 -5.92 12.74
CA GLY A 352 -13.89 -5.72 11.62
C GLY A 352 -13.71 -6.71 10.48
N GLU A 353 -14.52 -6.54 9.44
CA GLU A 353 -14.53 -7.40 8.24
C GLU A 353 -13.31 -7.16 7.36
N LEU A 354 -12.81 -8.21 6.72
CA LEU A 354 -11.64 -8.24 5.84
C LEU A 354 -10.36 -7.81 6.58
N ALA A 355 -9.42 -8.73 6.68
CA ALA A 355 -8.05 -8.45 7.08
C ALA A 355 -7.10 -8.92 5.99
N GLY A 356 -5.87 -8.46 6.02
CA GLY A 356 -4.89 -8.87 5.03
C GLY A 356 -3.48 -8.60 5.48
N LEU A 357 -2.57 -9.41 4.96
CA LEU A 357 -1.14 -9.30 5.16
C LEU A 357 -0.47 -9.05 3.82
N LEU A 358 0.55 -8.22 3.80
CA LEU A 358 1.46 -8.09 2.68
C LEU A 358 2.84 -8.56 3.13
N TRP A 359 3.46 -9.44 2.38
CA TRP A 359 4.85 -9.85 2.54
C TRP A 359 5.63 -9.42 1.31
N ARG A 360 6.76 -8.78 1.48
CA ARG A 360 7.58 -8.27 0.38
C ARG A 360 9.02 -8.72 0.54
N VAL A 361 9.60 -9.14 -0.59
CA VAL A 361 10.98 -9.59 -0.73
C VAL A 361 11.70 -8.60 -1.65
N THR A 362 12.77 -7.97 -1.19
CA THR A 362 13.65 -7.13 -2.03
C THR A 362 14.87 -7.94 -2.43
N LEU A 363 15.16 -7.98 -3.73
CA LEU A 363 16.28 -8.74 -4.29
C LEU A 363 17.42 -7.82 -4.72
N ASP A 364 18.66 -8.29 -4.62
CA ASP A 364 19.81 -7.68 -5.30
C ASP A 364 19.86 -8.05 -6.79
N GLU A 365 20.86 -7.57 -7.51
CA GLU A 365 21.07 -7.81 -8.95
C GLU A 365 21.36 -9.27 -9.26
N ALA A 366 21.87 -10.05 -8.29
CA ALA A 366 22.01 -11.51 -8.44
C ALA A 366 20.75 -12.27 -8.01
N GLN A 367 19.61 -11.57 -7.88
CA GLN A 367 18.32 -12.13 -7.50
C GLN A 367 18.32 -12.74 -6.09
N ARG A 368 19.22 -12.31 -5.20
CA ARG A 368 19.29 -12.80 -3.82
C ARG A 368 18.50 -11.88 -2.88
N PRO A 369 17.71 -12.42 -1.94
CA PRO A 369 17.01 -11.58 -0.99
C PRO A 369 17.97 -10.81 -0.07
N VAL A 370 17.83 -9.49 -0.07
CA VAL A 370 18.60 -8.57 0.78
C VAL A 370 17.76 -7.90 1.86
N LEU A 371 16.43 -7.92 1.72
CA LEU A 371 15.51 -7.41 2.73
C LEU A 371 14.16 -8.10 2.58
N TYR A 372 13.51 -8.36 3.70
CA TYR A 372 12.10 -8.67 3.73
C TYR A 372 11.36 -7.63 4.56
N ASP A 373 10.13 -7.32 4.18
CA ASP A 373 9.27 -6.46 4.99
C ASP A 373 7.79 -6.80 4.83
N SER A 374 7.01 -6.38 5.82
CA SER A 374 5.59 -6.70 5.89
C SER A 374 4.79 -5.56 6.48
N ILE A 375 3.56 -5.42 6.00
CA ILE A 375 2.51 -4.58 6.58
C ILE A 375 1.24 -5.41 6.61
N HIS A 376 0.31 -5.06 7.49
CA HIS A 376 -1.08 -5.38 7.19
C HIS A 376 -1.58 -4.55 6.01
N ARG A 377 -2.57 -5.06 5.30
CA ARG A 377 -3.16 -4.42 4.10
C ARG A 377 -3.87 -3.09 4.40
N CYS A 378 -3.97 -2.67 5.66
CA CYS A 378 -4.37 -1.30 6.04
C CYS A 378 -3.22 -0.28 6.05
N GLY A 379 -1.97 -0.74 6.00
CA GLY A 379 -0.75 0.05 6.15
C GLY A 379 -0.13 -0.01 7.55
N CYS A 380 -0.82 -0.63 8.52
CA CYS A 380 -0.32 -0.77 9.88
C CYS A 380 0.80 -1.83 9.97
N TYR A 381 1.53 -1.75 11.07
CA TYR A 381 2.47 -2.78 11.53
C TYR A 381 3.63 -3.05 10.57
N HIS A 382 4.26 -2.00 10.03
CA HIS A 382 5.44 -2.14 9.19
C HIS A 382 6.60 -2.79 9.97
N LYS A 383 6.94 -4.02 9.58
CA LYS A 383 8.03 -4.84 10.11
C LYS A 383 9.08 -5.09 9.03
N LEU A 384 10.34 -4.93 9.38
CA LEU A 384 11.50 -5.26 8.57
C LEU A 384 12.14 -6.54 9.12
N PHE A 385 12.56 -7.46 8.24
CA PHE A 385 13.32 -8.65 8.61
C PHE A 385 14.63 -8.64 7.84
N LEU A 386 15.74 -8.54 8.57
CA LEU A 386 17.06 -8.24 8.04
C LEU A 386 17.85 -9.54 7.88
N PRO A 387 18.16 -9.98 6.64
CA PRO A 387 19.08 -11.08 6.40
C PRO A 387 20.51 -10.73 6.83
N LYS A 388 21.38 -11.74 6.84
CA LYS A 388 22.81 -11.56 7.09
C LYS A 388 23.42 -10.51 6.15
N GLY A 389 24.12 -9.55 6.74
CA GLY A 389 24.81 -8.46 6.02
C GLY A 389 23.96 -7.21 5.77
N THR A 390 22.65 -7.26 5.98
CA THR A 390 21.78 -6.07 5.91
C THR A 390 21.74 -5.36 7.26
N THR A 391 21.96 -4.05 7.25
CA THR A 391 21.96 -3.21 8.45
C THR A 391 20.94 -2.09 8.34
N ILE A 392 20.61 -1.49 9.48
CA ILE A 392 19.70 -0.34 9.58
C ILE A 392 20.33 0.73 10.49
N ASP A 393 20.38 1.96 10.02
CA ASP A 393 20.78 3.12 10.82
C ASP A 393 19.55 3.86 11.36
N VAL A 394 19.10 3.43 12.54
CA VAL A 394 17.92 4.00 13.22
C VAL A 394 18.11 5.46 13.68
N SER A 395 19.33 6.01 13.59
CA SER A 395 19.59 7.41 13.93
C SER A 395 19.16 8.36 12.81
N ARG A 396 19.11 7.88 11.55
CA ARG A 396 18.66 8.64 10.38
C ARG A 396 17.13 8.86 10.34
N ILE A 397 16.38 8.09 11.13
CA ILE A 397 14.91 8.08 11.08
C ILE A 397 14.34 9.24 11.92
N SER A 398 13.89 10.29 11.24
CA SER A 398 13.16 11.41 11.85
C SER A 398 11.66 11.08 11.99
N GLY A 399 11.26 10.48 13.12
CA GLY A 399 9.85 10.21 13.43
C GLY A 399 9.60 8.82 13.99
N GLU A 400 8.46 8.22 13.61
CA GLU A 400 8.14 6.86 14.01
C GLU A 400 9.14 5.86 13.42
N LYS A 401 9.82 5.07 14.26
CA LYS A 401 10.74 4.03 13.80
C LYS A 401 9.95 2.75 13.49
N PRO A 402 10.25 2.05 12.38
CA PRO A 402 9.63 0.76 12.10
C PRO A 402 10.05 -0.28 13.13
N LEU A 403 9.33 -1.40 13.15
CA LEU A 403 9.81 -2.62 13.81
C LEU A 403 10.85 -3.28 12.89
N PHE A 404 11.94 -3.79 13.45
CA PHE A 404 12.93 -4.53 12.70
C PHE A 404 13.44 -5.71 13.52
N PHE A 405 13.69 -6.82 12.84
CA PHE A 405 14.14 -8.07 13.42
C PHE A 405 15.29 -8.63 12.57
N ARG A 406 16.31 -9.19 13.20
CA ARG A 406 17.38 -9.89 12.46
C ARG A 406 16.93 -11.33 12.26
N LEU A 407 17.07 -11.83 11.03
CA LEU A 407 16.90 -13.25 10.76
C LEU A 407 18.09 -14.01 11.34
N ASP A 408 17.84 -15.22 11.83
CA ASP A 408 18.90 -16.14 12.24
C ASP A 408 19.82 -16.43 11.04
N GLU A 409 21.14 -16.46 11.26
CA GLU A 409 22.14 -16.67 10.20
C GLU A 409 22.02 -18.04 9.53
N THR A 410 21.37 -19.01 10.18
CA THR A 410 21.15 -20.36 9.67
C THR A 410 19.96 -20.45 8.69
N VAL A 411 19.12 -19.43 8.61
CA VAL A 411 17.96 -19.40 7.71
C VAL A 411 18.43 -19.31 6.25
N ASP A 412 18.11 -20.34 5.46
CA ASP A 412 18.40 -20.34 4.02
C ASP A 412 17.43 -19.41 3.28
N THR A 413 17.90 -18.21 2.97
CA THR A 413 17.13 -17.19 2.23
C THR A 413 17.09 -17.42 0.72
N ARG A 414 17.72 -18.48 0.18
CA ARG A 414 17.65 -18.79 -1.27
C ARG A 414 16.27 -19.28 -1.70
N ARG A 415 15.42 -19.66 -0.75
CA ARG A 415 14.03 -20.07 -0.96
C ARG A 415 13.09 -19.16 -0.16
N GLY A 416 11.80 -19.25 -0.45
CA GLY A 416 10.78 -18.56 0.34
C GLY A 416 10.83 -18.98 1.81
N LEU A 417 10.62 -17.99 2.69
CA LEU A 417 10.62 -18.17 4.14
C LEU A 417 9.28 -18.66 4.65
N ARG A 418 9.26 -19.20 5.87
CA ARG A 418 8.03 -19.52 6.58
C ARG A 418 7.64 -18.37 7.51
N LEU A 419 6.35 -18.03 7.50
CA LEU A 419 5.76 -16.98 8.34
C LEU A 419 4.78 -17.64 9.31
N ARG A 420 5.01 -17.49 10.62
CA ARG A 420 4.09 -17.95 11.67
C ARG A 420 3.15 -16.81 12.04
N LEU A 421 1.84 -17.05 11.95
CA LEU A 421 0.80 -16.05 12.17
C LEU A 421 -0.04 -16.37 13.41
N ALA A 422 -0.20 -15.40 14.30
CA ALA A 422 -1.12 -15.51 15.45
C ALA A 422 -2.58 -15.45 15.00
N ALA A 423 -3.46 -16.18 15.71
CA ALA A 423 -4.88 -16.18 15.42
C ALA A 423 -5.55 -14.84 15.76
N GLY A 424 -6.65 -14.52 15.09
CA GLY A 424 -7.47 -13.35 15.29
C GLY A 424 -6.91 -12.08 14.63
N ASN A 425 -5.64 -11.75 14.92
CA ASN A 425 -4.98 -10.55 14.44
C ASN A 425 -4.01 -10.77 13.28
N HIS A 426 -3.64 -12.02 12.96
CA HIS A 426 -2.77 -12.36 11.82
C HIS A 426 -1.41 -11.64 11.86
N TYR A 427 -0.90 -11.34 13.06
CA TYR A 427 0.45 -10.83 13.20
C TYR A 427 1.47 -11.90 12.84
N ILE A 428 2.48 -11.52 12.05
CA ILE A 428 3.71 -12.32 11.95
C ILE A 428 4.37 -12.29 13.32
N ILE A 429 4.43 -13.45 13.96
CA ILE A 429 5.07 -13.64 15.27
C ILE A 429 6.44 -14.31 15.15
N ASP A 430 6.75 -14.91 14.01
CA ASP A 430 8.07 -15.48 13.76
C ASP A 430 8.29 -15.67 12.25
N VAL A 431 9.56 -15.63 11.84
CA VAL A 431 10.02 -15.83 10.46
C VAL A 431 11.26 -16.71 10.45
N ASP A 432 11.18 -17.85 9.79
CA ASP A 432 12.25 -18.84 9.78
C ASP A 432 12.31 -19.64 8.45
N ALA A 433 13.13 -20.69 8.44
CA ALA A 433 13.30 -21.55 7.28
C ALA A 433 12.01 -22.36 7.00
N PRO A 434 11.68 -22.62 5.72
CA PRO A 434 10.54 -23.46 5.37
C PRO A 434 10.74 -24.88 5.91
N GLU A 435 9.68 -25.44 6.48
CA GLU A 435 9.73 -26.80 7.01
C GLU A 435 9.49 -27.85 5.92
N THR A 436 10.20 -28.97 6.04
CA THR A 436 9.96 -30.14 5.19
C THR A 436 8.86 -30.99 5.84
N GLY A 437 7.72 -31.11 5.17
CA GLY A 437 6.57 -31.82 5.74
C GLY A 437 5.42 -31.98 4.76
N THR A 438 4.63 -33.03 4.99
CA THR A 438 3.39 -33.35 4.27
C THR A 438 2.19 -32.71 4.97
N GLY A 439 1.10 -32.42 4.25
CA GLY A 439 -0.15 -31.91 4.84
C GLY A 439 -0.35 -30.40 4.78
N ALA A 440 0.50 -29.68 4.05
CA ALA A 440 0.24 -28.27 3.73
C ALA A 440 -0.91 -28.13 2.73
N ILE A 441 -1.82 -27.20 2.99
CA ILE A 441 -2.90 -26.79 2.09
C ILE A 441 -2.27 -26.01 0.92
N PRO A 442 -2.46 -26.44 -0.33
CA PRO A 442 -1.91 -25.72 -1.46
C PRO A 442 -2.63 -24.38 -1.65
N TYR A 443 -1.88 -23.31 -1.90
CA TYR A 443 -2.43 -22.06 -2.45
C TYR A 443 -1.97 -21.83 -3.89
N THR A 444 -2.74 -21.05 -4.63
CA THR A 444 -2.39 -20.61 -5.98
C THR A 444 -1.87 -19.18 -5.97
N LEU A 445 -0.90 -18.88 -6.83
CA LEU A 445 -0.47 -17.50 -7.10
C LEU A 445 -1.34 -16.89 -8.19
N ARG A 446 -1.84 -15.67 -7.97
CA ARG A 446 -2.65 -14.92 -8.95
C ARG A 446 -2.14 -13.49 -9.11
N PRO A 447 -2.16 -12.91 -10.33
CA PRO A 447 -1.80 -11.51 -10.52
C PRO A 447 -2.70 -10.58 -9.70
N TYR A 448 -2.10 -9.70 -8.91
CA TYR A 448 -2.82 -8.75 -8.05
C TYR A 448 -3.83 -7.91 -8.83
N ALA A 449 -3.48 -7.51 -10.06
CA ALA A 449 -4.29 -6.67 -10.94
C ALA A 449 -5.71 -7.19 -11.16
N GLN A 450 -5.96 -8.51 -11.09
CA GLN A 450 -7.31 -9.07 -11.24
C GLN A 450 -8.26 -8.61 -10.11
N GLN A 451 -7.74 -8.20 -8.96
CA GLN A 451 -8.55 -7.61 -7.87
C GLN A 451 -9.11 -6.21 -8.22
N LEU A 452 -8.57 -5.57 -9.25
CA LEU A 452 -9.03 -4.27 -9.73
C LEU A 452 -10.19 -4.41 -10.74
N ALA A 453 -10.49 -5.63 -11.19
CA ALA A 453 -11.59 -5.95 -12.09
C ALA A 453 -12.10 -7.38 -11.81
N LEU A 454 -12.61 -7.63 -10.60
CA LEU A 454 -13.17 -8.93 -10.24
C LEU A 454 -14.55 -9.11 -10.88
N PRO A 455 -14.86 -10.33 -11.38
CA PRO A 455 -16.19 -10.63 -11.87
C PRO A 455 -17.20 -10.54 -10.72
N THR A 456 -18.38 -10.00 -11.03
CA THR A 456 -19.52 -9.96 -10.12
C THR A 456 -20.62 -10.91 -10.60
N PRO A 457 -21.55 -11.34 -9.72
CA PRO A 457 -22.58 -12.31 -10.09
C PRO A 457 -23.52 -11.88 -11.23
N ASP A 458 -23.66 -10.57 -11.46
CA ASP A 458 -24.40 -9.96 -12.56
C ASP A 458 -23.61 -9.92 -13.90
N GLY A 459 -22.39 -10.49 -13.93
CA GLY A 459 -21.55 -10.56 -15.12
C GLY A 459 -20.73 -9.28 -15.41
N ALA A 460 -20.82 -8.26 -14.54
CA ALA A 460 -19.95 -7.09 -14.62
C ALA A 460 -18.55 -7.37 -14.01
N ALA A 461 -17.65 -6.40 -14.10
CA ALA A 461 -16.37 -6.41 -13.40
C ALA A 461 -16.26 -5.19 -12.48
N ARG A 462 -15.79 -5.40 -11.24
CA ARG A 462 -15.66 -4.34 -10.22
C ARG A 462 -14.33 -4.42 -9.50
N SER A 463 -13.78 -3.25 -9.19
CA SER A 463 -12.61 -3.15 -8.29
C SER A 463 -13.03 -3.42 -6.85
N LEU A 464 -12.19 -4.12 -6.08
CA LEU A 464 -12.35 -4.20 -4.63
C LEU A 464 -12.24 -2.84 -3.93
N TYR A 465 -11.50 -1.92 -4.54
CA TYR A 465 -11.18 -0.62 -3.97
C TYR A 465 -12.05 0.48 -4.58
N GLY A 466 -12.36 1.49 -3.78
CA GLY A 466 -12.97 2.72 -4.27
C GLY A 466 -11.95 3.64 -4.94
N ALA A 467 -12.44 4.78 -5.43
CA ALA A 467 -11.61 5.86 -6.01
C ALA A 467 -10.60 6.49 -5.03
N ASP A 468 -10.69 6.16 -3.74
CA ASP A 468 -9.74 6.56 -2.70
C ASP A 468 -8.72 5.45 -2.35
N GLY A 469 -8.75 4.33 -3.07
CA GLY A 469 -7.91 3.16 -2.83
C GLY A 469 -8.31 2.36 -1.59
N ILE A 470 -9.50 2.57 -1.03
CA ILE A 470 -9.94 1.94 0.22
C ILE A 470 -11.10 0.96 -0.04
N ILE A 471 -11.07 -0.19 0.65
CA ILE A 471 -12.21 -1.09 0.71
C ILE A 471 -13.18 -0.61 1.80
N ARG A 472 -14.28 0.03 1.40
CA ARG A 472 -15.25 0.64 2.35
C ARG A 472 -15.88 -0.33 3.35
N GLN A 473 -15.99 -1.61 3.01
CA GLN A 473 -16.51 -2.65 3.92
C GLN A 473 -15.56 -2.93 5.09
N SER A 474 -14.25 -2.69 4.91
CA SER A 474 -13.23 -2.98 5.91
C SER A 474 -12.99 -1.86 6.93
N ARG A 475 -13.82 -0.81 6.96
CA ARG A 475 -13.59 0.34 7.85
C ARG A 475 -13.62 -0.08 9.32
N ARG A 476 -12.59 0.33 10.07
CA ARG A 476 -12.44 0.08 11.52
C ARG A 476 -12.93 1.26 12.35
N ALA A 477 -13.17 1.03 13.64
CA ALA A 477 -13.56 2.09 14.57
C ALA A 477 -12.37 3.03 14.88
N GLU A 478 -11.14 2.54 14.79
CA GLU A 478 -9.92 3.33 15.00
C GLU A 478 -9.84 4.57 14.09
N ARG A 479 -10.56 4.61 12.96
CA ARG A 479 -10.70 5.81 12.12
C ARG A 479 -11.17 7.05 12.88
N PHE A 480 -11.94 6.89 13.95
CA PHE A 480 -12.42 8.02 14.77
C PHE A 480 -11.38 8.48 15.77
N LEU A 481 -10.39 7.65 16.09
CA LEU A 481 -9.29 7.98 17.00
C LEU A 481 -8.10 8.57 16.24
N PHE A 482 -7.72 7.98 15.11
CA PHE A 482 -6.49 8.33 14.39
C PHE A 482 -6.67 9.31 13.22
N TRP A 483 -7.89 9.76 12.91
CA TRP A 483 -8.09 10.78 11.87
C TRP A 483 -7.24 12.06 12.07
N PRO A 484 -6.95 12.56 13.29
CA PRO A 484 -6.14 13.77 13.46
C PRO A 484 -4.71 13.64 12.94
N LEU A 485 -4.23 12.40 12.78
CA LEU A 485 -2.90 12.08 12.26
C LEU A 485 -2.84 12.17 10.73
N GLY A 486 -3.98 12.44 10.09
CA GLY A 486 -4.11 12.64 8.66
C GLY A 486 -4.26 11.37 7.85
N ILE A 487 -4.54 10.22 8.49
CA ILE A 487 -4.72 8.94 7.79
C ILE A 487 -6.23 8.74 7.52
N PRO A 488 -6.68 8.81 6.26
CA PRO A 488 -8.10 8.65 5.95
C PRO A 488 -8.57 7.24 6.27
N SER A 489 -9.60 7.11 7.10
CA SER A 489 -10.17 5.81 7.48
C SER A 489 -9.10 4.80 7.96
N ALA A 490 -8.28 5.20 8.94
CA ALA A 490 -7.31 4.31 9.59
C ALA A 490 -7.91 2.92 9.89
N GLY A 491 -7.12 1.87 9.64
CA GLY A 491 -7.54 0.47 9.77
C GLY A 491 -8.24 -0.16 8.56
N ALA A 492 -8.76 0.65 7.63
CA ALA A 492 -9.37 0.09 6.42
C ALA A 492 -8.31 -0.46 5.47
N MET A 493 -8.63 -1.57 4.80
CA MET A 493 -7.79 -2.24 3.80
C MET A 493 -7.63 -1.35 2.57
N ARG A 494 -6.43 -1.36 2.00
CA ARG A 494 -5.98 -0.44 0.96
C ARG A 494 -5.46 -1.17 -0.28
N GLN A 495 -5.53 -0.45 -1.39
CA GLN A 495 -4.87 -0.83 -2.62
C GLN A 495 -3.35 -0.64 -2.47
N SER A 496 -2.57 -1.61 -2.93
CA SER A 496 -1.11 -1.50 -3.05
C SER A 496 -0.71 -0.22 -3.77
N GLY A 497 0.16 0.59 -3.16
CA GLY A 497 0.49 1.95 -3.62
C GLY A 497 -0.16 3.09 -2.81
N THR A 498 -1.08 2.79 -1.89
CA THR A 498 -1.76 3.82 -1.06
C THR A 498 -1.53 3.68 0.44
N HIS A 499 -0.59 2.83 0.86
CA HIS A 499 -0.34 2.52 2.27
C HIS A 499 0.52 3.59 2.94
N ALA A 500 -0.10 4.39 3.81
CA ALA A 500 0.61 5.17 4.83
C ALA A 500 1.02 4.25 5.99
N THR A 501 2.31 4.26 6.37
CA THR A 501 2.87 3.31 7.34
C THR A 501 3.37 3.95 8.64
N ALA A 502 3.29 5.27 8.76
CA ALA A 502 3.64 5.99 9.98
C ALA A 502 2.46 6.86 10.47
N PHE A 503 2.21 6.85 11.77
CA PHE A 503 1.28 7.76 12.44
C PHE A 503 1.93 9.12 12.73
N ILE A 504 3.23 9.12 13.07
CA ILE A 504 4.01 10.34 13.29
C ILE A 504 5.04 10.49 12.16
N GLY A 505 4.93 11.60 11.43
CA GLY A 505 5.73 11.88 10.25
C GLY A 505 4.94 11.56 8.98
N ARG A 506 5.64 11.25 7.89
CA ARG A 506 5.06 10.75 6.66
C ARG A 506 5.91 9.61 6.15
N ARG A 507 5.29 8.48 5.85
CA ARG A 507 5.96 7.33 5.24
C ARG A 507 4.96 6.55 4.41
N HIS A 508 5.36 6.20 3.20
CA HIS A 508 4.58 5.35 2.29
C HIS A 508 5.33 4.05 2.04
N PHE A 509 4.61 2.95 2.03
CA PHE A 509 5.21 1.62 1.85
C PHE A 509 5.85 1.43 0.46
N ASP A 510 5.34 2.16 -0.54
CA ASP A 510 5.75 2.13 -1.94
C ASP A 510 6.67 3.30 -2.33
N ALA A 511 7.11 4.12 -1.36
CA ALA A 511 8.08 5.18 -1.65
C ALA A 511 9.40 4.58 -2.16
N PRO A 512 9.97 5.10 -3.27
CA PRO A 512 11.16 4.54 -3.89
C PRO A 512 12.36 4.55 -2.95
N ASP A 513 12.51 5.64 -2.21
CA ASP A 513 13.57 5.98 -1.26
C ASP A 513 13.28 5.54 0.18
N LEU A 514 12.18 4.81 0.42
CA LEU A 514 11.79 4.33 1.74
C LEU A 514 12.94 3.66 2.50
N LEU A 515 13.71 2.81 1.82
CA LEU A 515 14.77 2.03 2.45
C LEU A 515 16.00 2.90 2.77
N ASP A 516 16.34 3.85 1.90
CA ASP A 516 17.39 4.85 2.15
C ASP A 516 17.02 5.78 3.33
N ASP A 517 15.75 6.21 3.40
CA ASP A 517 15.20 7.00 4.50
C ASP A 517 15.22 6.27 5.84
N LEU A 518 15.10 4.94 5.79
CA LEU A 518 15.24 4.06 6.95
C LEU A 518 16.70 3.76 7.30
N GLY A 519 17.66 4.24 6.51
CA GLY A 519 19.08 3.98 6.70
C GLY A 519 19.43 2.51 6.46
N ILE A 520 18.70 1.81 5.59
CA ILE A 520 19.02 0.44 5.22
C ILE A 520 20.30 0.43 4.38
N THR A 521 21.23 -0.44 4.73
CA THR A 521 22.41 -0.71 3.91
C THR A 521 22.48 -2.19 3.63
N ILE A 522 22.70 -2.55 2.37
CA ILE A 522 22.80 -3.93 1.91
C ILE A 522 24.24 -4.25 1.51
N PRO A 523 24.68 -5.51 1.56
CA PRO A 523 26.01 -5.89 1.10
C PRO A 523 26.23 -5.46 -0.36
N ARG A 524 27.34 -4.78 -0.63
CA ARG A 524 27.80 -4.58 -2.02
C ARG A 524 28.32 -5.89 -2.55
N GLN A 525 27.89 -6.25 -3.77
CA GLN A 525 28.49 -7.39 -4.45
C GLN A 525 29.90 -7.00 -4.92
N THR A 526 30.90 -7.68 -4.38
CA THR A 526 32.24 -7.69 -4.97
C THR A 526 32.21 -8.69 -6.11
N GLY A 527 32.06 -8.26 -7.38
CA GLY A 527 32.45 -9.11 -8.51
C GLY A 527 31.55 -9.25 -9.75
N VAL A 528 30.52 -8.44 -9.98
CA VAL A 528 29.90 -8.33 -11.31
C VAL A 528 29.56 -6.86 -11.55
N GLY A 529 30.48 -6.13 -12.19
CA GLY A 529 30.16 -4.83 -12.76
C GLY A 529 29.19 -5.04 -13.93
N PRO A 530 28.32 -4.06 -14.24
CA PRO A 530 27.56 -4.10 -15.49
C PRO A 530 28.56 -4.16 -16.64
N THR A 531 28.54 -5.24 -17.40
CA THR A 531 29.14 -5.28 -18.73
C THR A 531 28.37 -4.29 -19.59
N GLN A 532 28.86 -3.05 -19.65
CA GLN A 532 28.51 -2.11 -20.68
C GLN A 532 28.72 -2.82 -22.03
N PRO A 533 27.74 -2.86 -22.93
CA PRO A 533 27.98 -3.37 -24.27
C PRO A 533 28.96 -2.44 -24.97
N THR A 534 30.23 -2.80 -24.96
CA THR A 534 31.26 -2.24 -25.84
C THR A 534 31.17 -2.94 -27.18
N ASP A 535 30.10 -2.69 -27.93
CA ASP A 535 30.18 -2.63 -29.39
C ASP A 535 28.87 -2.14 -30.00
N LEU A 536 28.95 -1.00 -30.69
CA LEU A 536 27.86 -0.38 -31.46
C LEU A 536 27.53 -1.15 -32.76
N GLN A 537 28.09 -2.34 -32.96
CA GLN A 537 27.84 -3.18 -34.15
C GLN A 537 26.88 -4.36 -33.90
N GLU A 538 26.46 -4.63 -32.65
CA GLU A 538 25.49 -5.69 -32.35
C GLU A 538 24.03 -5.21 -32.27
N LEU A 539 23.76 -3.94 -32.62
CA LEU A 539 22.42 -3.34 -32.57
C LEU A 539 21.63 -3.42 -33.89
N GLU A 540 22.24 -3.87 -34.99
CA GLU A 540 21.58 -3.90 -36.31
C GLU A 540 21.06 -5.28 -36.76
N SER A 541 21.26 -6.36 -35.98
CA SER A 541 20.77 -7.70 -36.37
C SER A 541 19.50 -8.17 -35.64
N ILE A 542 18.97 -7.38 -34.70
CA ILE A 542 17.82 -7.78 -33.86
C ILE A 542 16.54 -7.00 -34.20
N PHE A 543 16.64 -5.87 -34.91
CA PHE A 543 15.47 -5.07 -35.32
C PHE A 543 15.29 -5.09 -36.84
N GLY A 544 14.56 -6.10 -37.33
CA GLY A 544 14.12 -6.18 -38.71
C GLY A 544 12.93 -7.12 -38.90
N ALA A 545 11.72 -6.53 -38.93
CA ALA A 545 10.46 -7.08 -39.45
C ALA A 545 9.87 -8.32 -38.71
N ASN A 546 8.62 -8.38 -38.28
CA ASN A 546 7.44 -7.54 -38.42
C ASN A 546 6.56 -7.84 -37.19
N LEU A 547 6.29 -6.82 -36.38
CA LEU A 547 5.06 -6.75 -35.60
C LEU A 547 4.21 -5.68 -36.29
N SER A 548 3.03 -6.10 -36.76
CA SER A 548 1.90 -5.24 -37.09
C SER A 548 0.62 -6.06 -37.02
N PRO A 549 -0.52 -5.47 -36.62
CA PRO A 549 -0.70 -4.31 -35.74
C PRO A 549 -1.01 -4.74 -34.30
#